data_AF-A0AA43KWY9-F1
#
_entry.id   AF-A0AA43KWY9-F1
#
_cell.length_a   1.000
_cell.length_b   1.000
_cell.length_c   1.000
_cell.angle_alpha   90.00
_cell.angle_beta   90.00
_cell.angle_gamma   90.00
#
_symmetry.space_group_name_H-M   'P 1'
#
loop_
_entity.id
_entity.type
_entity.pdbx_description
1 polymer ?
#
loop_
_entity_poly.entity_id
_entity_poly.type
_entity_poly.pdbx_seq_one_letter_code
_entity_poly.pdbx_strand_id
1 'polypeptide(L)'
;MIRKHLITLIITFGCLQVINAQKIEKVEAEAIDGKIRVTCSLQTKQHVDLSISYSEDNGNSFLPCRTLSGDLMNQLSGHKQLIWDCGKDGIIMGSFVFIVNYSLSENPPPDR
;
A
#
# COMPACT_ATOMS: atom_id res chain seq x y z
N MET A 1 -5.63 37.54 -52.34
CA MET A 1 -4.49 36.82 -51.72
C MET A 1 -4.77 36.65 -50.24
N ILE A 2 -5.21 35.46 -49.81
CA ILE A 2 -5.52 35.17 -48.41
C ILE A 2 -4.40 34.29 -47.83
N ARG A 3 -3.68 34.85 -46.86
CA ARG A 3 -2.51 34.25 -46.22
C ARG A 3 -3.00 33.20 -45.21
N LYS A 4 -2.85 31.91 -45.53
CA LYS A 4 -3.13 30.82 -44.59
C LYS A 4 -2.04 30.82 -43.51
N HIS A 5 -2.37 31.32 -42.33
CA HIS A 5 -1.50 31.17 -41.16
C HIS A 5 -1.63 29.74 -40.64
N LEU A 6 -0.61 28.94 -40.92
CA LEU A 6 -0.42 27.63 -40.32
C LEU A 6 0.00 27.84 -38.86
N ILE A 7 -0.93 27.69 -37.92
CA ILE A 7 -0.62 27.62 -36.49
C ILE A 7 -0.19 26.17 -36.22
N THR A 8 1.12 25.93 -36.21
CA THR A 8 1.68 24.67 -35.71
C THR A 8 1.53 24.67 -34.20
N LEU A 9 0.52 23.98 -33.68
CA LEU A 9 0.40 23.66 -32.27
C LEU A 9 1.50 22.64 -31.93
N ILE A 10 2.63 23.12 -31.42
CA ILE A 10 3.63 22.26 -30.78
C ILE A 10 2.99 21.82 -29.46
N ILE A 11 2.29 20.68 -29.48
CA ILE A 11 2.03 19.92 -28.27
C ILE A 11 3.43 19.47 -27.83
N THR A 12 4.08 20.26 -26.98
CA THR A 12 5.11 19.71 -26.12
C THR A 12 4.41 18.63 -25.33
N PHE A 13 4.52 17.41 -25.82
CA PHE A 13 4.44 16.18 -25.06
C PHE A 13 5.66 16.21 -24.12
N GLY A 14 5.68 17.24 -23.25
CA GLY A 14 6.40 17.18 -22.00
C GLY A 14 5.83 15.94 -21.37
N CYS A 15 6.64 14.89 -21.42
CA CYS A 15 6.36 13.64 -20.78
C CYS A 15 5.98 14.00 -19.34
N LEU A 16 4.68 14.10 -19.06
CA LEU A 16 4.16 13.85 -17.73
C LEU A 16 4.60 12.43 -17.50
N GLN A 17 5.80 12.28 -16.95
CA GLN A 17 6.21 11.09 -16.27
C GLN A 17 5.07 10.91 -15.26
N VAL A 18 4.15 9.99 -15.56
CA VAL A 18 3.32 9.41 -14.52
C VAL A 18 4.35 8.80 -13.59
N ILE A 19 4.73 9.56 -12.56
CA ILE A 19 5.55 9.06 -11.48
C ILE A 19 4.70 7.92 -10.96
N ASN A 20 5.08 6.70 -11.29
CA ASN A 20 4.32 5.50 -10.96
C ASN A 20 4.08 5.55 -9.44
N ALA A 21 2.85 5.89 -9.06
CA ALA A 21 2.51 6.13 -7.66
C ALA A 21 2.63 4.80 -6.92
N GLN A 22 3.06 4.85 -5.66
CA GLN A 22 3.04 3.69 -4.80
C GLN A 22 1.59 3.21 -4.65
N LYS A 23 1.36 1.91 -4.83
CA LYS A 23 0.01 1.35 -4.86
C LYS A 23 -0.05 0.00 -4.18
N ILE A 24 -1.12 -0.22 -3.43
CA ILE A 24 -1.54 -1.51 -2.92
C ILE A 24 -2.80 -1.94 -3.66
N GLU A 25 -2.80 -3.16 -4.18
CA GLU A 25 -3.93 -3.74 -4.92
C GLU A 25 -4.18 -5.18 -4.48
N LYS A 26 -5.34 -5.73 -4.89
CA LYS A 26 -5.71 -7.14 -4.67
C LYS A 26 -5.55 -7.55 -3.20
N VAL A 27 -6.06 -6.72 -2.30
CA VAL A 27 -6.06 -7.01 -0.86
C VAL A 27 -7.06 -8.11 -0.60
N GLU A 28 -6.58 -9.23 -0.11
CA GLU A 28 -7.36 -10.38 0.33
C GLU A 28 -7.01 -10.66 1.79
N ALA A 29 -8.00 -11.03 2.59
CA ALA A 29 -7.80 -11.36 3.99
C ALA A 29 -8.54 -12.64 4.38
N GLU A 30 -7.88 -13.45 5.18
CA GLU A 30 -8.39 -14.72 5.67
C GLU A 30 -8.18 -14.79 7.19
N ALA A 31 -9.23 -15.16 7.93
CA ALA A 31 -9.16 -15.40 9.35
C ALA A 31 -8.80 -16.88 9.62
N ILE A 32 -7.70 -17.11 10.35
CA ILE A 32 -7.14 -18.44 10.59
C ILE A 32 -6.61 -18.49 12.02
N ASP A 33 -7.17 -19.36 12.85
CA ASP A 33 -6.70 -19.62 14.22
C ASP A 33 -6.45 -18.37 15.07
N GLY A 34 -7.38 -17.40 15.02
CA GLY A 34 -7.28 -16.15 15.80
C GLY A 34 -6.30 -15.13 15.24
N LYS A 35 -5.87 -15.32 13.97
CA LYS A 35 -5.04 -14.39 13.21
C LYS A 35 -5.74 -13.97 11.94
N ILE A 36 -5.37 -12.80 11.41
CA ILE A 36 -5.73 -12.36 10.07
C ILE A 36 -4.50 -12.44 9.19
N ARG A 37 -4.54 -13.28 8.16
CA ARG A 37 -3.57 -13.31 7.08
C ARG A 37 -4.05 -12.37 5.98
N VAL A 38 -3.27 -11.36 5.64
CA VAL A 38 -3.55 -10.43 4.54
C VAL A 38 -2.54 -10.64 3.43
N THR A 39 -3.02 -10.79 2.21
CA THR A 39 -2.19 -10.79 1.01
C THR A 39 -2.52 -9.61 0.12
N CYS A 40 -1.51 -9.00 -0.50
CA CYS A 40 -1.71 -7.90 -1.43
C CYS A 40 -0.63 -7.85 -2.53
N SER A 41 -0.87 -7.02 -3.54
CA SER A 41 0.11 -6.67 -4.57
C SER A 41 0.62 -5.26 -4.31
N LEU A 42 1.92 -5.12 -4.06
CA LEU A 42 2.60 -3.84 -3.90
C LEU A 42 3.26 -3.44 -5.21
N GLN A 43 3.02 -2.21 -5.65
CA GLN A 43 3.73 -1.56 -6.74
C GLN A 43 4.42 -0.30 -6.21
N THR A 44 5.75 -0.29 -6.24
CA THR A 44 6.60 0.80 -5.75
C THR A 44 7.94 0.84 -6.50
N LYS A 45 8.54 2.03 -6.59
CA LYS A 45 9.91 2.26 -7.09
C LYS A 45 10.95 2.39 -5.98
N GLN A 46 10.52 2.41 -4.73
CA GLN A 46 11.35 2.62 -3.55
C GLN A 46 11.04 1.56 -2.51
N HIS A 47 11.96 1.33 -1.58
CA HIS A 47 11.68 0.50 -0.42
C HIS A 47 10.65 1.17 0.48
N VAL A 48 9.63 0.40 0.87
CA VAL A 48 8.57 0.85 1.76
C VAL A 48 8.37 -0.11 2.91
N ASP A 49 7.95 0.43 4.04
CA ASP A 49 7.47 -0.35 5.16
C ASP A 49 5.95 -0.48 5.04
N LEU A 50 5.42 -1.66 5.34
CA LEU A 50 4.00 -1.99 5.32
C LEU A 50 3.49 -2.17 6.74
N SER A 51 2.25 -1.75 6.96
CA SER A 51 1.54 -1.98 8.23
C SER A 51 0.06 -2.20 7.98
N ILE A 52 -0.66 -2.59 9.04
CA ILE A 52 -2.11 -2.71 9.03
C ILE A 52 -2.65 -1.85 10.18
N SER A 53 -3.73 -1.13 9.90
CA SER A 53 -4.57 -0.53 10.92
C SER A 53 -5.98 -1.10 10.81
N TYR A 54 -6.66 -1.22 11.94
CA TYR A 54 -8.01 -1.76 12.02
C TYR A 54 -8.95 -0.73 12.65
N SER A 55 -10.25 -0.89 12.42
CA SER A 55 -11.29 -0.02 12.95
C SER A 55 -12.34 -0.83 13.72
N GLU A 56 -12.74 -0.29 14.86
CA GLU A 56 -13.81 -0.80 15.72
C GLU A 56 -15.12 -0.02 15.55
N ASP A 57 -15.11 1.05 14.76
CA ASP A 57 -16.20 2.02 14.62
C ASP A 57 -16.67 2.18 13.16
N ASN A 58 -16.64 1.08 12.40
CA ASN A 58 -17.04 1.01 10.98
C ASN A 58 -16.25 1.92 10.04
N GLY A 59 -14.97 2.14 10.33
CA GLY A 59 -14.04 2.89 9.49
C GLY A 59 -14.01 4.40 9.76
N ASN A 60 -14.56 4.87 10.88
CA ASN A 60 -14.48 6.29 11.26
C ASN A 60 -13.11 6.64 11.85
N SER A 61 -12.54 5.73 12.64
CA SER A 61 -11.19 5.83 13.20
C SER A 61 -10.44 4.50 13.06
N PHE A 62 -9.11 4.59 13.05
CA PHE A 62 -8.23 3.44 12.86
C PHE A 62 -7.15 3.38 13.94
N LEU A 63 -6.99 2.20 14.50
CA LEU A 63 -6.00 1.85 15.50
C LEU A 63 -4.92 0.97 14.86
N PRO A 64 -3.64 1.11 15.27
CA PRO A 64 -2.57 0.29 14.74
C PRO A 64 -2.68 -1.17 15.24
N CYS A 65 -2.42 -2.13 14.35
CA CYS A 65 -2.23 -3.53 14.73
C CYS A 65 -0.83 -3.70 15.36
N ARG A 66 -0.74 -4.21 16.60
CA ARG A 66 0.53 -4.25 17.36
C ARG A 66 1.31 -5.55 17.17
N THR A 67 0.62 -6.65 16.89
CA THR A 67 1.21 -7.98 16.72
C THR A 67 1.29 -8.39 15.25
N LEU A 68 1.87 -7.50 14.44
CA LEU A 68 2.11 -7.75 13.02
C LEU A 68 3.39 -8.56 12.78
N SER A 69 3.37 -9.38 11.74
CA SER A 69 4.52 -10.13 11.21
C SER A 69 4.40 -10.32 9.69
N GLY A 70 5.45 -10.83 9.05
CA GLY A 70 5.51 -11.02 7.59
C GLY A 70 6.31 -9.93 6.87
N ASP A 71 5.84 -9.52 5.70
CA ASP A 71 6.49 -8.53 4.82
C ASP A 71 6.30 -7.09 5.33
N LEU A 72 6.96 -6.72 6.43
CA LEU A 72 6.73 -5.43 7.09
C LEU A 72 7.72 -4.33 6.72
N MET A 73 9.01 -4.65 6.58
CA MET A 73 10.04 -3.63 6.43
C MET A 73 10.75 -3.75 5.09
N ASN A 74 11.14 -2.61 4.52
CA ASN A 74 12.03 -2.51 3.37
C ASN A 74 11.56 -3.30 2.13
N GLN A 75 10.27 -3.24 1.84
CA GLN A 75 9.63 -3.99 0.77
C GLN A 75 9.74 -3.28 -0.59
N LEU A 76 10.15 -4.04 -1.60
CA LEU A 76 10.01 -3.67 -3.01
C LEU A 76 8.69 -4.21 -3.58
N SER A 77 8.39 -3.83 -4.83
CA SER A 77 7.23 -4.35 -5.57
C SER A 77 7.12 -5.88 -5.53
N GLY A 78 5.89 -6.38 -5.57
CA GLY A 78 5.60 -7.81 -5.63
C GLY A 78 4.39 -8.22 -4.80
N HIS A 79 4.17 -9.53 -4.71
CA HIS A 79 3.19 -10.09 -3.78
C HIS A 79 3.69 -9.97 -2.34
N LYS A 80 2.80 -9.62 -1.43
CA LYS A 80 3.11 -9.41 0.00
C LYS A 80 2.15 -10.16 0.87
N GLN A 81 2.67 -10.65 1.99
CA GLN A 81 1.91 -11.30 3.03
C GLN A 81 2.19 -10.64 4.39
N LEU A 82 1.13 -10.16 5.02
CA LEU A 82 1.13 -9.66 6.38
C LEU A 82 0.27 -10.58 7.26
N ILE A 83 0.68 -10.79 8.50
CA ILE A 83 -0.07 -11.58 9.47
C ILE A 83 -0.26 -10.75 10.72
N TRP A 84 -1.52 -10.51 11.09
CA TRP A 84 -1.89 -9.88 12.34
C TRP A 84 -2.38 -10.93 13.33
N ASP A 85 -1.71 -11.05 14.49
CA ASP A 85 -2.14 -11.90 15.60
C ASP A 85 -3.14 -11.16 16.50
N CYS A 86 -4.30 -10.84 15.92
CA CYS A 86 -5.36 -10.07 16.57
C CYS A 86 -5.83 -10.64 17.93
N GLY A 87 -5.75 -11.96 18.13
CA GLY A 87 -6.01 -12.58 19.43
C GLY A 87 -5.04 -12.12 20.51
N LYS A 88 -3.74 -11.93 20.18
CA LYS A 88 -2.75 -11.36 21.11
C LYS A 88 -2.93 -9.87 21.35
N ASP A 89 -3.52 -9.15 20.40
CA ASP A 89 -3.93 -7.75 20.60
C ASP A 89 -5.22 -7.64 21.45
N GLY A 90 -5.82 -8.77 21.86
CA GLY A 90 -7.05 -8.81 22.66
C GLY A 90 -8.30 -8.48 21.85
N ILE A 91 -8.21 -8.53 20.52
CA ILE A 91 -9.31 -8.21 19.62
C ILE A 91 -10.09 -9.48 19.29
N ILE A 92 -11.37 -9.49 19.64
CA ILE A 92 -12.28 -10.60 19.34
C ILE A 92 -12.69 -10.51 17.87
N MET A 93 -12.58 -11.63 17.17
CA MET A 93 -12.93 -11.72 15.74
C MET A 93 -14.44 -11.51 15.53
N GLY A 94 -14.76 -10.49 14.73
CA GLY A 94 -16.10 -10.14 14.26
C GLY A 94 -16.02 -9.46 12.89
N SER A 95 -16.97 -8.59 12.56
CA SER A 95 -16.84 -7.72 11.38
C SER A 95 -15.91 -6.55 11.71
N PHE A 96 -14.72 -6.49 11.10
CA PHE A 96 -13.80 -5.36 11.23
C PHE A 96 -13.44 -4.78 9.86
N VAL A 97 -13.21 -3.47 9.84
CA VAL A 97 -12.65 -2.77 8.69
C VAL A 97 -11.15 -2.61 8.94
N PHE A 98 -10.32 -2.93 7.95
CA PHE A 98 -8.88 -2.72 8.04
C PHE A 98 -8.35 -2.03 6.80
N ILE A 99 -7.18 -1.41 6.95
CA ILE A 99 -6.43 -0.79 5.86
C ILE A 99 -5.00 -1.31 5.90
N VAL A 100 -4.43 -1.57 4.72
CA VAL A 100 -3.00 -1.82 4.57
C VAL A 100 -2.35 -0.48 4.22
N ASN A 101 -1.41 -0.06 5.05
CA ASN A 101 -0.68 1.20 4.88
C ASN A 101 0.72 0.93 4.34
N TYR A 102 1.31 1.96 3.74
CA TYR A 102 2.72 1.96 3.35
C TYR A 102 3.38 3.31 3.68
N SER A 103 4.68 3.28 3.97
CA SER A 103 5.52 4.48 4.16
C SER A 103 6.93 4.24 3.59
N LEU A 104 7.62 5.30 3.17
CA LEU A 104 9.02 5.15 2.76
C LEU A 104 9.87 4.64 3.93
N SER A 105 10.72 3.65 3.67
CA SER A 105 11.63 3.13 4.69
C SER A 105 12.72 4.14 5.03
N GLU A 106 12.97 4.39 6.32
CA GLU A 106 13.91 5.43 6.76
C GLU A 106 15.38 5.14 6.43
N ASN A 107 15.75 3.88 6.17
CA ASN A 107 17.10 3.46 5.75
C ASN A 107 17.03 2.20 4.87
N PRO A 108 16.94 2.32 3.52
CA PRO A 108 17.10 1.13 2.68
C PRO A 108 18.49 0.52 2.92
N PRO A 109 18.63 -0.82 3.05
CA PRO A 109 19.92 -1.48 3.12
C PRO A 109 20.79 -1.03 1.95
N PRO A 110 22.10 -0.85 2.14
CA PRO A 110 22.99 -0.57 1.01
C PRO A 110 22.83 -1.70 -0.02
N ASP A 111 22.56 -1.33 -1.27
CA ASP A 111 22.54 -2.24 -2.41
C ASP A 111 23.83 -3.09 -2.36
N ARG A 112 23.66 -4.42 -2.34
CA ARG A 112 24.78 -5.38 -2.42
C ARG A 112 25.15 -5.64 -3.87
#